data_AF-A0A399YPZ1-F1
#
_entry.id   AF-A0A399YPZ1-F1
#
_cell.length_a   1.000
_cell.length_b   1.000
_cell.length_c   1.000
_cell.angle_alpha   90.00
_cell.angle_beta   90.00
_cell.angle_gamma   90.00
#
_symmetry.space_group_name_H-M   'P 1'
#
loop_
_entity.id
_entity.type
_entity.pdbx_description
1 polymer ?
#
loop_
_entity_poly.entity_id
_entity_poly.type
_entity_poly.pdbx_seq_one_letter_code
_entity_poly.pdbx_strand_id
1 'polypeptide(L)'
;EFNAKFSGVELQQMYKFHALPDGWEELDYSTFLTRRRELMAQVIREGYSTLTEGTESIPSSVTPVDQLVLMGESITLEYKATLRTNLHTYKIDPRMEMGCLKTIAGFLNSRKGGTLLIGVMDDGTPVGIEADGFLNEDKMLLHLDNLVRERLDPKHMMYIHPHFEEFDGYKVLAVECSPSNSPIFVKDGSTEHFYIRMGASSPELSLSETHAYIKERFR
;
A
#
# COMPACT_ATOMS: atom_id res chain seq x y z
N GLU A 1 1.08 -35.72 29.34
CA GLU A 1 1.55 -36.09 27.98
C GLU A 1 2.14 -34.93 27.17
N PHE A 2 1.71 -33.68 27.35
CA PHE A 2 2.22 -32.53 26.57
C PHE A 2 3.67 -32.14 26.91
N ASN A 3 4.04 -32.09 28.20
CA ASN A 3 5.37 -31.67 28.66
C ASN A 3 6.51 -32.65 28.31
N ALA A 4 6.20 -33.87 27.86
CA ALA A 4 7.21 -34.86 27.46
C ALA A 4 7.75 -34.63 26.03
N LYS A 5 7.16 -33.71 25.26
CA LYS A 5 7.48 -33.46 23.85
C LYS A 5 8.48 -32.31 23.62
N PHE A 6 8.80 -31.56 24.65
CA PHE A 6 9.60 -30.34 24.56
C PHE A 6 10.69 -30.35 25.64
N SER A 7 11.83 -29.75 25.35
CA SER A 7 12.89 -29.56 26.35
C SER A 7 12.43 -28.59 27.45
N GLY A 8 13.06 -28.65 28.62
CA GLY A 8 12.73 -27.76 29.75
C GLY A 8 12.87 -26.27 29.41
N VAL A 9 13.81 -25.93 28.52
CA VAL A 9 14.03 -24.55 28.05
C VAL A 9 12.91 -24.12 27.09
N GLU A 10 12.53 -24.98 26.14
CA GLU A 10 11.42 -24.70 25.22
C GLU A 10 10.09 -24.53 25.97
N LEU A 11 9.83 -25.36 26.98
CA LEU A 11 8.62 -25.22 27.81
C LEU A 11 8.58 -23.90 28.57
N GLN A 12 9.70 -23.49 29.17
CA GLN A 12 9.77 -22.20 29.86
C GLN A 12 9.53 -21.04 28.92
N GLN A 13 10.07 -21.10 27.70
CA GLN A 13 9.87 -20.09 26.69
C GLN A 13 8.43 -20.05 26.18
N MET A 14 7.80 -21.21 25.99
CA MET A 14 6.37 -21.30 25.65
C MET A 14 5.48 -20.73 26.75
N TYR A 15 5.72 -21.07 28.02
CA TYR A 15 4.94 -20.54 29.13
C TYR A 15 5.08 -19.03 29.25
N LYS A 16 6.30 -18.51 29.05
CA LYS A 16 6.55 -17.08 28.98
C LYS A 16 5.74 -16.42 27.86
N PHE A 17 5.85 -16.88 26.61
CA PHE A 17 5.18 -16.24 25.48
C PHE A 17 3.65 -16.37 25.48
N HIS A 18 3.12 -17.44 26.08
CA HIS A 18 1.67 -17.62 26.24
C HIS A 18 1.10 -16.95 27.50
N ALA A 19 1.95 -16.26 28.27
CA ALA A 19 1.61 -15.62 29.54
C ALA A 19 0.96 -16.60 30.52
N LEU A 20 1.46 -17.83 30.59
CA LEU A 20 0.95 -18.86 31.48
C LEU A 20 1.60 -18.72 32.85
N PRO A 21 0.81 -18.51 33.93
CA PRO A 21 1.35 -18.50 35.28
C PRO A 21 1.97 -19.85 35.67
N ASP A 22 2.94 -19.82 36.58
CA ASP A 22 3.49 -21.06 37.15
C ASP A 22 2.39 -21.87 37.85
N GLY A 23 2.35 -23.16 37.55
CA GLY A 23 1.32 -24.07 38.09
C GLY A 23 -0.10 -23.76 37.61
N TRP A 24 -0.27 -23.11 36.45
CA TRP A 24 -1.59 -22.73 35.92
C TRP A 24 -2.58 -23.89 35.80
N GLU A 25 -2.10 -25.11 35.62
CA GLU A 25 -2.92 -26.33 35.53
C GLU A 25 -3.74 -26.58 36.82
N GLU A 26 -3.27 -26.07 37.95
CA GLU A 26 -3.88 -26.26 39.28
C GLU A 26 -4.63 -25.02 39.79
N LEU A 27 -4.64 -23.92 39.01
CA LEU A 27 -5.32 -22.69 39.39
C LEU A 27 -6.82 -22.77 39.08
N ASP A 28 -7.64 -22.20 39.97
CA ASP A 28 -9.02 -21.91 39.60
C ASP A 28 -9.06 -20.88 38.46
N TYR A 29 -10.12 -20.94 37.66
CA TYR A 29 -10.25 -20.15 36.45
C TYR A 29 -10.14 -18.63 36.70
N SER A 30 -10.67 -18.14 37.84
CA SER A 30 -10.68 -16.70 38.14
C SER A 30 -9.28 -16.19 38.54
N THR A 31 -8.55 -16.97 39.33
CA THR A 31 -7.16 -16.70 39.70
C THR A 31 -6.26 -16.80 38.48
N PHE A 32 -6.47 -17.80 37.61
CA PHE A 32 -5.75 -17.95 36.35
C PHE A 32 -5.88 -16.70 35.48
N LEU A 33 -7.11 -16.22 35.21
CA LEU A 33 -7.33 -15.04 34.38
C LEU A 33 -6.70 -13.78 34.96
N THR A 34 -6.78 -13.61 36.29
CA THR A 34 -6.20 -12.44 36.97
C THR A 34 -4.68 -12.41 36.81
N ARG A 35 -4.01 -13.53 37.12
CA ARG A 35 -2.54 -13.65 36.99
C ARG A 35 -2.09 -13.57 35.53
N ARG A 36 -2.80 -14.23 34.62
CA ARG A 36 -2.48 -14.21 33.19
C ARG A 36 -2.58 -12.81 32.60
N ARG A 37 -3.55 -11.99 33.02
CA ARG A 37 -3.69 -10.60 32.54
C ARG A 37 -2.43 -9.77 32.82
N GLU A 38 -1.84 -9.91 33.99
CA GLU A 38 -0.62 -9.20 34.37
C GLU A 38 0.57 -9.65 33.54
N LEU A 39 0.71 -10.96 33.34
CA LEU A 39 1.76 -11.55 32.50
C LEU A 39 1.60 -11.15 31.02
N MET A 40 0.38 -11.10 30.49
CA MET A 40 0.11 -10.61 29.13
C MET A 40 0.59 -9.18 28.95
N ALA A 41 0.34 -8.30 29.92
CA ALA A 41 0.81 -6.92 29.87
C ALA A 41 2.35 -6.82 29.88
N GLN A 42 3.04 -7.73 30.58
CA GLN A 42 4.50 -7.82 30.57
C GLN A 42 5.02 -8.33 29.23
N VAL A 43 4.45 -9.39 28.66
CA VAL A 43 4.84 -9.92 27.34
C VAL A 43 4.65 -8.88 26.26
N ILE A 44 3.53 -8.15 26.27
CA ILE A 44 3.28 -7.05 25.33
C ILE A 44 4.34 -5.95 25.51
N ARG A 45 4.63 -5.54 26.74
CA ARG A 45 5.64 -4.51 27.02
C ARG A 45 7.04 -4.92 26.58
N GLU A 46 7.45 -6.15 26.86
CA GLU A 46 8.74 -6.70 26.41
C GLU A 46 8.81 -6.78 24.88
N GLY A 47 7.71 -7.18 24.22
CA GLY A 47 7.58 -7.14 22.77
C GLY A 47 7.75 -5.72 22.22
N TYR A 48 7.06 -4.73 22.80
CA TYR A 48 7.23 -3.32 22.42
C TYR A 48 8.65 -2.82 22.68
N SER A 49 9.25 -3.12 23.85
CA SER A 49 10.63 -2.74 24.17
C SER A 49 11.61 -3.28 23.14
N THR A 50 11.46 -4.56 22.76
CA THR A 50 12.27 -5.20 21.72
C THR A 50 12.10 -4.51 20.37
N LEU A 51 10.87 -4.08 20.03
CA LEU A 51 10.57 -3.35 18.81
C LEU A 51 11.06 -1.89 18.84
N THR A 52 11.24 -1.28 20.01
CA THR A 52 11.59 0.15 20.16
C THR A 52 13.06 0.39 20.51
N GLU A 53 13.72 -0.51 21.24
CA GLU A 53 15.13 -0.38 21.67
C GLU A 53 16.12 -0.71 20.54
N GLY A 54 15.66 -1.35 19.47
CA GLY A 54 16.33 -1.41 18.18
C GLY A 54 15.71 -0.41 17.23
N THR A 55 16.05 0.87 17.36
CA THR A 55 15.80 1.87 16.29
C THR A 55 16.76 1.65 15.13
N GLU A 56 16.82 0.44 14.59
CA GLU A 56 16.74 0.36 13.13
C GLU A 56 15.25 0.49 12.88
N SER A 57 14.87 1.56 12.17
CA SER A 57 13.56 1.70 11.54
C SER A 57 13.01 0.31 11.24
N ILE A 58 11.76 0.00 11.63
CA ILE A 58 10.97 -1.02 10.93
C ILE A 58 11.38 -0.83 9.47
N PRO A 59 12.08 -1.78 8.80
CA PRO A 59 12.47 -1.55 7.42
C PRO A 59 11.15 -1.22 6.76
N SER A 60 11.04 0.03 6.31
CA SER A 60 9.84 0.48 5.65
C SER A 60 9.61 -0.60 4.61
N SER A 61 8.48 -1.31 4.67
CA SER A 61 8.17 -2.30 3.63
C SER A 61 8.07 -1.64 2.25
N VAL A 62 8.09 -0.30 2.24
CA VAL A 62 8.31 0.58 1.10
C VAL A 62 9.71 0.36 0.57
N THR A 63 9.76 -0.21 -0.63
CA THR A 63 11.00 -0.30 -1.41
C THR A 63 11.44 1.13 -1.74
N PRO A 64 12.66 1.55 -1.35
CA PRO A 64 13.16 2.90 -1.62
C PRO A 64 13.01 3.28 -3.10
N VAL A 65 12.63 4.53 -3.38
CA VAL A 65 12.39 4.98 -4.77
C VAL A 65 13.60 4.76 -5.69
N ASP A 66 14.83 4.94 -5.20
CA ASP A 66 16.04 4.66 -5.98
C ASP A 66 16.08 3.21 -6.47
N GLN A 67 15.69 2.27 -5.63
CA GLN A 67 15.61 0.85 -5.97
C GLN A 67 14.46 0.56 -6.94
N LEU A 68 13.31 1.24 -6.78
CA LEU A 68 12.20 1.16 -7.74
C LEU A 68 12.62 1.67 -9.12
N VAL A 69 13.26 2.85 -9.17
CA VAL A 69 13.71 3.47 -10.42
C VAL A 69 14.70 2.57 -11.16
N LEU A 70 15.63 1.94 -10.44
CA LEU A 70 16.58 0.97 -10.98
C LEU A 70 15.92 -0.29 -11.56
N MET A 71 14.77 -0.72 -11.02
CA MET A 71 14.01 -1.86 -11.57
C MET A 71 13.33 -1.53 -12.90
N GLY A 72 13.03 -0.26 -13.14
CA GLY A 72 12.31 0.20 -14.33
C GLY A 72 10.81 -0.12 -14.30
N GLU A 73 10.07 0.47 -15.23
CA GLU A 73 8.64 0.22 -15.36
C GLU A 73 8.33 -1.26 -15.57
N SER A 74 7.27 -1.73 -14.91
CA SER A 74 6.90 -3.14 -14.91
C SER A 74 5.41 -3.33 -14.71
N ILE A 75 4.97 -4.57 -14.55
CA ILE A 75 3.58 -4.87 -14.22
C ILE A 75 3.16 -4.40 -12.81
N THR A 76 4.11 -4.02 -11.96
CA THR A 76 3.84 -3.51 -10.60
C THR A 76 4.44 -2.14 -10.35
N LEU A 77 5.01 -1.49 -11.36
CA LEU A 77 5.63 -0.17 -11.24
C LEU A 77 5.37 0.65 -12.50
N GLU A 78 4.91 1.88 -12.33
CA GLU A 78 4.65 2.84 -13.41
C GLU A 78 5.20 4.21 -13.02
N TYR A 79 5.78 4.93 -13.97
CA TYR A 79 6.19 6.31 -13.79
C TYR A 79 5.21 7.27 -14.45
N LYS A 80 5.00 8.41 -13.81
CA LYS A 80 4.31 9.57 -14.37
C LYS A 80 5.11 10.80 -13.99
N ALA A 81 5.42 11.63 -14.97
CA ALA A 81 6.19 12.84 -14.72
C ALA A 81 5.46 13.82 -13.78
N THR A 82 4.13 13.83 -13.82
CA THR A 82 3.27 14.78 -13.10
C THR A 82 1.88 14.19 -12.83
N LEU A 83 1.19 14.69 -11.82
CA LEU A 83 -0.22 14.36 -11.53
C LEU A 83 -1.20 15.08 -12.46
N ARG A 84 -0.98 16.36 -12.77
CA ARG A 84 -1.94 17.22 -13.50
C ARG A 84 -1.30 18.16 -14.53
N THR A 85 -0.02 18.51 -14.41
CA THR A 85 0.60 19.52 -15.29
C THR A 85 1.23 18.90 -16.52
N ASN A 86 0.83 19.34 -17.72
CA ASN A 86 1.52 18.94 -18.93
C ASN A 86 2.86 19.69 -19.07
N LEU A 87 3.98 18.98 -18.93
CA LEU A 87 5.34 19.56 -18.94
C LEU A 87 5.72 20.30 -20.23
N HIS A 88 5.07 20.02 -21.36
CA HIS A 88 5.35 20.73 -22.61
C HIS A 88 4.64 22.09 -22.68
N THR A 89 3.47 22.19 -22.04
CA THR A 89 2.63 23.40 -22.10
C THR A 89 2.63 24.21 -20.81
N TYR A 90 3.13 23.62 -19.72
CA TYR A 90 3.10 24.12 -18.35
C TYR A 90 1.70 24.52 -17.87
N LYS A 91 0.67 23.83 -18.37
CA LYS A 91 -0.74 24.03 -18.00
C LYS A 91 -1.30 22.77 -17.38
N ILE A 92 -2.30 22.95 -16.51
CA ILE A 92 -3.13 21.85 -16.02
C ILE A 92 -3.82 21.19 -17.21
N ASP A 93 -3.67 19.88 -17.30
CA ASP A 93 -4.21 19.04 -18.35
C ASP A 93 -4.91 17.82 -17.72
N PRO A 94 -6.26 17.74 -17.80
CA PRO A 94 -7.02 16.61 -17.26
C PRO A 94 -6.59 15.24 -17.80
N ARG A 95 -5.89 15.19 -18.94
CA ARG A 95 -5.33 13.95 -19.48
C ARG A 95 -4.23 13.37 -18.60
N MET A 96 -3.46 14.21 -17.89
CA MET A 96 -2.43 13.76 -16.95
C MET A 96 -3.08 13.10 -15.73
N GLU A 97 -4.13 13.73 -15.20
CA GLU A 97 -4.91 13.19 -14.07
C GLU A 97 -5.55 11.86 -14.44
N MET A 98 -6.16 11.81 -15.63
CA MET A 98 -6.73 10.58 -16.18
C MET A 98 -5.68 9.48 -16.37
N GLY A 99 -4.45 9.84 -16.80
CA GLY A 99 -3.33 8.91 -16.88
C GLY A 99 -3.02 8.25 -15.53
N CYS A 100 -2.94 9.05 -14.46
CA CYS A 100 -2.72 8.55 -13.10
C CYS A 100 -3.87 7.67 -12.62
N LEU A 101 -5.12 8.08 -12.84
CA LEU A 101 -6.31 7.31 -12.45
C LEU A 101 -6.41 5.96 -13.18
N LYS A 102 -6.07 5.91 -14.46
CA LYS A 102 -5.99 4.66 -15.24
C LYS A 102 -4.98 3.70 -14.64
N THR A 103 -3.81 4.20 -14.27
CA THR A 103 -2.77 3.38 -13.64
C THR A 103 -3.22 2.87 -12.28
N ILE A 104 -3.75 3.74 -11.42
CA ILE A 104 -4.28 3.35 -10.10
C ILE A 104 -5.36 2.27 -10.26
N ALA A 105 -6.36 2.49 -11.12
CA ALA A 105 -7.41 1.49 -11.37
C ALA A 105 -6.83 0.17 -11.92
N GLY A 106 -5.86 0.25 -12.83
CA GLY A 106 -5.16 -0.92 -13.38
C GLY A 106 -4.46 -1.75 -12.30
N PHE A 107 -3.74 -1.10 -11.37
CA PHE A 107 -3.09 -1.78 -10.25
C PHE A 107 -4.11 -2.40 -9.29
N LEU A 108 -5.12 -1.64 -8.89
CA LEU A 108 -6.15 -2.12 -7.96
C LEU A 108 -6.94 -3.30 -8.55
N ASN A 109 -7.20 -3.31 -9.85
CA ASN A 109 -7.86 -4.44 -10.52
C ASN A 109 -6.95 -5.67 -10.66
N SER A 110 -5.63 -5.49 -10.62
CA SER A 110 -4.65 -6.57 -10.79
C SER A 110 -4.52 -7.45 -9.55
N ARG A 111 -3.95 -8.66 -9.70
CA ARG A 111 -3.74 -9.59 -8.57
C ARG A 111 -2.59 -9.17 -7.64
N LYS A 112 -1.63 -8.41 -8.15
CA LYS A 112 -0.41 -8.02 -7.42
C LYS A 112 -0.45 -6.60 -6.87
N GLY A 113 -1.38 -5.76 -7.32
CA GLY A 113 -1.32 -4.34 -7.04
C GLY A 113 -0.18 -3.69 -7.83
N GLY A 114 0.38 -2.62 -7.27
CA GLY A 114 1.58 -1.97 -7.79
C GLY A 114 1.80 -0.59 -7.20
N THR A 115 2.87 0.06 -7.62
CA THR A 115 3.25 1.40 -7.19
C THR A 115 3.26 2.34 -8.39
N LEU A 116 2.58 3.47 -8.28
CA LEU A 116 2.69 4.57 -9.23
C LEU A 116 3.64 5.61 -8.63
N LEU A 117 4.74 5.92 -9.31
CA LEU A 117 5.63 7.02 -8.94
C LEU A 117 5.29 8.26 -9.77
N ILE A 118 4.96 9.35 -9.08
CA ILE A 118 4.65 10.64 -9.68
C ILE A 118 5.79 11.62 -9.39
N GLY A 119 6.23 12.35 -10.41
CA GLY A 119 7.42 13.20 -10.36
C GLY A 119 8.64 12.56 -11.00
N VAL A 120 8.46 11.49 -11.78
CA VAL A 120 9.53 10.74 -12.46
C VAL A 120 9.16 10.57 -13.94
N MET A 121 10.09 10.91 -14.85
CA MET A 121 9.93 10.72 -16.30
C MET A 121 10.00 9.24 -16.68
N ASP A 122 9.55 8.92 -17.89
CA ASP A 122 9.60 7.55 -18.44
C ASP A 122 11.03 6.99 -18.52
N ASP A 123 12.05 7.85 -18.58
CA ASP A 123 13.47 7.47 -18.57
C ASP A 123 14.08 7.33 -17.15
N GLY A 124 13.26 7.51 -16.10
CA GLY A 124 13.68 7.48 -14.71
C GLY A 124 14.22 8.82 -14.17
N THR A 125 14.29 9.87 -14.99
CA THR A 125 14.76 11.19 -14.55
C THR A 125 13.76 11.81 -13.57
N PRO A 126 14.17 12.26 -12.38
CA PRO A 126 13.30 12.97 -11.45
C PRO A 126 12.98 14.38 -11.96
N VAL A 127 11.71 14.74 -11.86
CA VAL A 127 11.18 16.09 -12.14
C VAL A 127 10.68 16.75 -10.87
N GLY A 128 10.20 15.94 -9.93
CA GLY A 128 9.64 16.38 -8.65
C GLY A 128 8.18 16.83 -8.74
N ILE A 129 7.51 16.82 -7.60
CA ILE A 129 6.11 17.26 -7.46
C ILE A 129 5.93 18.77 -7.67
N GLU A 130 7.01 19.54 -7.61
CA GLU A 130 7.02 20.99 -7.84
C GLU A 130 6.50 21.34 -9.24
N ALA A 131 6.71 20.46 -10.22
CA ALA A 131 6.21 20.64 -11.58
C ALA A 131 4.67 20.66 -11.67
N ASP A 132 3.97 20.08 -10.68
CA ASP A 132 2.51 20.16 -10.59
C ASP A 132 1.98 21.49 -10.04
N GLY A 133 2.86 22.35 -9.51
CA GLY A 133 2.52 23.69 -9.05
C GLY A 133 1.51 23.72 -7.90
N PHE A 134 1.49 22.69 -7.05
CA PHE A 134 0.73 22.72 -5.80
C PHE A 134 1.42 23.62 -4.78
N LEU A 135 0.63 24.22 -3.88
CA LEU A 135 1.18 25.08 -2.81
C LEU A 135 2.07 24.28 -1.85
N ASN A 136 1.68 23.04 -1.56
CA ASN A 136 2.39 22.10 -0.71
C ASN A 136 1.89 20.67 -0.96
N GLU A 137 2.54 19.71 -0.30
CA GLU A 137 2.22 18.28 -0.28
C GLU A 137 0.76 18.00 0.08
N ASP A 138 0.24 18.62 1.14
CA ASP A 138 -1.14 18.42 1.58
C ASP A 138 -2.16 18.79 0.50
N LYS A 139 -1.90 19.83 -0.30
CA LYS A 139 -2.78 20.23 -1.40
C LYS A 139 -2.72 19.26 -2.58
N MET A 140 -1.57 18.64 -2.81
CA MET A 140 -1.44 17.59 -3.83
C MET A 140 -2.19 16.32 -3.39
N LEU A 141 -2.02 15.88 -2.14
CA LEU A 141 -2.74 14.73 -1.59
C LEU A 141 -4.26 14.96 -1.60
N LEU A 142 -4.71 16.13 -1.15
CA LEU A 142 -6.12 16.49 -1.20
C LEU A 142 -6.67 16.47 -2.64
N HIS A 143 -5.87 16.88 -3.62
CA HIS A 143 -6.26 16.80 -5.03
C HIS A 143 -6.37 15.37 -5.52
N LEU A 144 -5.40 14.51 -5.20
CA LEU A 144 -5.47 13.09 -5.50
C LEU A 144 -6.69 12.43 -4.84
N ASP A 145 -6.97 12.73 -3.58
CA ASP A 145 -8.15 12.24 -2.86
C ASP A 145 -9.45 12.67 -3.53
N ASN A 146 -9.54 13.91 -4.01
CA ASN A 146 -10.68 14.40 -4.77
C ASN A 146 -10.85 13.62 -6.08
N LEU A 147 -9.76 13.46 -6.85
CA LEU A 147 -9.77 12.69 -8.09
C LEU A 147 -10.25 11.26 -7.86
N VAL A 148 -9.72 10.59 -6.83
CA VAL A 148 -10.14 9.24 -6.46
C VAL A 148 -11.61 9.21 -6.05
N ARG A 149 -12.07 10.11 -5.18
CA ARG A 149 -13.46 10.14 -4.73
C ARG A 149 -14.48 10.43 -5.85
N GLU A 150 -14.12 11.30 -6.78
CA GLU A 150 -15.02 11.73 -7.87
C GLU A 150 -15.02 10.75 -9.03
N ARG A 151 -13.84 10.21 -9.39
CA ARG A 151 -13.65 9.38 -10.59
C ARG A 151 -13.60 7.89 -10.28
N LEU A 152 -13.34 7.50 -9.04
CA LEU A 152 -13.42 6.14 -8.52
C LEU A 152 -14.52 6.10 -7.44
N ASP A 153 -14.95 4.90 -7.04
CA ASP A 153 -15.86 4.74 -5.89
C ASP A 153 -15.07 4.93 -4.58
N PRO A 154 -15.53 5.78 -3.62
CA PRO A 154 -14.84 6.09 -2.37
C PRO A 154 -14.44 4.87 -1.53
N LYS A 155 -15.16 3.75 -1.66
CA LYS A 155 -14.81 2.52 -0.91
C LYS A 155 -13.42 1.98 -1.25
N HIS A 156 -12.84 2.36 -2.38
CA HIS A 156 -11.52 1.88 -2.81
C HIS A 156 -10.36 2.70 -2.24
N MET A 157 -10.62 3.83 -1.57
CA MET A 157 -9.56 4.64 -0.94
C MET A 157 -8.72 3.84 0.07
N MET A 158 -9.30 2.82 0.70
CA MET A 158 -8.58 1.94 1.63
C MET A 158 -7.46 1.10 0.99
N TYR A 159 -7.43 0.99 -0.34
CA TYR A 159 -6.42 0.24 -1.08
C TYR A 159 -5.34 1.15 -1.71
N ILE A 160 -5.43 2.47 -1.48
CA ILE A 160 -4.54 3.46 -2.07
C ILE A 160 -3.78 4.14 -0.92
N HIS A 161 -2.47 4.00 -0.91
CA HIS A 161 -1.59 4.54 0.13
C HIS A 161 -0.58 5.49 -0.51
N PRO A 162 -0.91 6.79 -0.59
CA PRO A 162 0.01 7.79 -1.09
C PRO A 162 0.98 8.25 0.00
N HIS A 163 2.26 8.39 -0.34
CA HIS A 163 3.29 8.96 0.53
C HIS A 163 4.39 9.64 -0.29
N PHE A 164 5.04 10.65 0.31
CA PHE A 164 6.13 11.35 -0.35
C PHE A 164 7.48 10.72 -0.01
N GLU A 165 8.38 10.71 -0.98
CA GLU A 165 9.76 10.28 -0.82
C GLU A 165 10.72 11.29 -1.45
N GLU A 166 11.97 11.30 -0.98
CA GLU A 166 13.06 12.04 -1.61
C GLU A 166 13.82 11.12 -2.57
N PHE A 167 14.02 11.58 -3.79
CA PHE A 167 14.76 10.88 -4.84
C PHE A 167 15.62 11.87 -5.63
N ASP A 168 16.95 11.68 -5.55
CA ASP A 168 17.95 12.55 -6.18
C ASP A 168 17.78 14.05 -5.87
N GLY A 169 17.38 14.38 -4.64
CA GLY A 169 17.13 15.75 -4.20
C GLY A 169 15.79 16.35 -4.65
N TYR A 170 14.96 15.58 -5.36
CA TYR A 170 13.59 15.93 -5.70
C TYR A 170 12.61 15.22 -4.78
N LYS A 171 11.46 15.84 -4.54
CA LYS A 171 10.36 15.18 -3.84
C LYS A 171 9.44 14.52 -4.85
N VAL A 172 9.16 13.24 -4.67
CA VAL A 172 8.27 12.45 -5.51
C VAL A 172 7.09 11.93 -4.70
N LEU A 173 5.97 11.65 -5.36
CA LEU A 173 4.81 11.03 -4.73
C LEU A 173 4.72 9.57 -5.16
N ALA A 174 4.90 8.66 -4.23
CA ALA A 174 4.64 7.25 -4.41
C ALA A 174 3.19 6.94 -4.03
N VAL A 175 2.48 6.20 -4.88
CA VAL A 175 1.10 5.77 -4.64
C VAL A 175 1.06 4.25 -4.69
N GLU A 176 1.10 3.62 -3.51
CA GLU A 176 1.00 2.18 -3.38
C GLU A 176 -0.46 1.74 -3.50
N CYS A 177 -0.72 0.83 -4.43
CA CYS A 177 -2.05 0.33 -4.75
C CYS A 177 -2.14 -1.15 -4.41
N SER A 178 -2.92 -1.50 -3.39
CA SER A 178 -3.20 -2.89 -3.01
C SER A 178 -4.28 -3.52 -3.90
N PRO A 179 -4.22 -4.83 -4.19
CA PRO A 179 -5.28 -5.52 -4.92
C PRO A 179 -6.66 -5.30 -4.28
N SER A 180 -7.62 -4.81 -5.05
CA SER A 180 -9.00 -4.63 -4.59
C SER A 180 -9.73 -5.97 -4.48
N ASN A 181 -10.75 -6.01 -3.63
CA ASN A 181 -11.69 -7.12 -3.49
C ASN A 181 -12.92 -6.98 -4.40
N SER A 182 -13.10 -5.83 -5.05
CA SER A 182 -14.17 -5.59 -6.01
C SER A 182 -13.66 -4.90 -7.28
N PRO A 183 -14.31 -5.13 -8.44
CA PRO A 183 -13.90 -4.47 -9.68
C PRO A 183 -14.02 -2.95 -9.58
N ILE A 184 -13.04 -2.27 -10.15
CA ILE A 184 -12.93 -0.81 -10.15
C ILE A 184 -13.11 -0.28 -11.56
N PHE A 185 -14.02 0.68 -11.68
CA PHE A 185 -14.27 1.43 -12.90
C PHE A 185 -13.86 2.89 -12.68
N VAL A 186 -13.26 3.49 -13.71
CA VAL A 186 -12.92 4.91 -13.74
C VAL A 186 -14.03 5.64 -14.49
N LYS A 187 -14.60 6.68 -13.87
CA LYS A 187 -15.62 7.52 -14.49
C LYS A 187 -14.99 8.58 -15.38
N ASP A 188 -15.51 8.73 -16.59
CA ASP A 188 -15.24 9.87 -17.45
C ASP A 188 -16.55 10.51 -17.93
N GLY A 189 -16.99 11.54 -17.22
CA GLY A 189 -18.32 12.11 -17.41
C GLY A 189 -19.42 11.08 -17.09
N SER A 190 -20.17 10.68 -18.10
CA SER A 190 -21.25 9.68 -17.98
C SER A 190 -20.83 8.26 -18.34
N THR A 191 -19.59 8.04 -18.76
CA THR A 191 -19.07 6.71 -19.11
C THR A 191 -18.19 6.15 -18.01
N GLU A 192 -18.18 4.82 -17.89
CA GLU A 192 -17.33 4.08 -16.98
C GLU A 192 -16.41 3.18 -17.79
N HIS A 193 -15.14 3.18 -17.43
CA HIS A 193 -14.07 2.47 -18.13
C HIS A 193 -13.40 1.48 -17.18
N PHE A 194 -13.06 0.30 -17.70
CA PHE A 194 -12.39 -0.74 -16.93
C PHE A 194 -10.96 -0.95 -17.42
N TYR A 195 -10.00 -0.67 -16.56
CA TYR A 195 -8.57 -0.77 -16.87
C TYR A 195 -7.94 -1.90 -16.08
N ILE A 196 -7.03 -2.63 -16.71
CA ILE A 196 -6.18 -3.62 -16.04
C ILE A 196 -4.72 -3.32 -16.35
N ARG A 197 -3.80 -3.74 -15.47
CA ARG A 197 -2.37 -3.65 -15.76
C ARG A 197 -1.95 -4.86 -16.61
N MET A 198 -1.42 -4.61 -17.81
CA MET A 198 -0.83 -5.61 -18.70
C MET A 198 0.56 -5.16 -19.14
N GLY A 199 1.59 -5.83 -18.62
CA GLY A 199 2.98 -5.41 -18.83
C GLY A 199 3.20 -3.99 -18.27
N ALA A 200 3.83 -3.12 -19.06
CA ALA A 200 4.07 -1.72 -18.72
C ALA A 200 2.93 -0.78 -19.14
N SER A 201 1.71 -1.29 -19.33
CA SER A 201 0.57 -0.48 -19.81
C SER A 201 -0.73 -0.81 -19.08
N SER A 202 -1.67 0.14 -19.12
CA SER A 202 -3.00 -0.01 -18.53
C SER A 202 -4.11 0.08 -19.60
N PRO A 203 -4.25 -0.94 -20.47
CA PRO A 203 -5.27 -0.92 -21.53
C PRO A 203 -6.69 -0.94 -20.95
N GLU A 204 -7.60 -0.32 -21.69
CA GLU A 204 -9.04 -0.47 -21.46
C GLU A 204 -9.50 -1.82 -21.99
N LEU A 205 -10.28 -2.55 -21.21
CA LEU A 205 -10.92 -3.78 -21.67
C LEU A 205 -12.27 -3.47 -22.31
N SER A 206 -12.61 -4.20 -23.37
CA SER A 206 -13.98 -4.23 -23.89
C SER A 206 -14.95 -4.79 -22.84
N LEU A 207 -16.25 -4.57 -23.03
CA LEU A 207 -17.29 -5.10 -22.13
C LEU A 207 -17.21 -6.64 -21.98
N SER A 208 -16.95 -7.36 -23.08
CA SER A 208 -16.82 -8.82 -23.06
C SER A 208 -15.59 -9.29 -22.28
N GLU A 209 -14.45 -8.63 -22.47
CA GLU A 209 -13.20 -8.94 -21.76
C GLU A 209 -13.33 -8.59 -20.27
N THR A 210 -13.96 -7.46 -19.96
CA THR A 210 -14.24 -7.03 -18.59
C THR A 210 -15.09 -8.07 -17.87
N HIS A 211 -16.17 -8.56 -18.48
CA HIS A 211 -17.02 -9.57 -17.87
C HIS A 211 -16.25 -10.88 -17.58
N ALA A 212 -15.43 -11.33 -18.53
CA ALA A 212 -14.60 -12.52 -18.36
C ALA A 212 -13.56 -12.34 -17.24
N TYR A 213 -12.86 -11.20 -17.24
CA TYR A 213 -11.85 -10.86 -16.25
C TYR A 213 -12.42 -10.80 -14.84
N ILE A 214 -13.56 -10.10 -14.66
CA ILE A 214 -14.18 -9.95 -13.33
C ILE A 214 -14.54 -11.31 -12.74
N LYS A 215 -15.05 -12.22 -13.57
CA LYS A 215 -15.41 -13.58 -13.18
C LYS A 215 -14.20 -14.41 -12.73
N GLU A 216 -13.02 -14.15 -13.28
CA GLU A 216 -11.79 -14.89 -12.93
C GLU A 216 -11.06 -14.28 -11.72
N ARG A 217 -11.07 -12.95 -11.60
CA ARG A 217 -10.27 -12.20 -10.63
C ARG A 217 -10.95 -11.99 -9.27
N PHE A 218 -12.27 -11.77 -9.26
CA PHE A 218 -13.01 -11.34 -8.05
C PHE A 218 -14.06 -12.35 -7.59
N ARG A 219 -13.86 -13.63 -7.92
CA ARG A 219 -14.67 -14.74 -7.42
C ARG A 219 -14.19 -15.26 -6.08
#